data_AF-A0A930SUA5-F1
#
_entry.id   AF-A0A930SUA5-F1
#
_cell.length_a   1.000
_cell.length_b   1.000
_cell.length_c   1.000
_cell.angle_alpha   90.00
_cell.angle_beta   90.00
_cell.angle_gamma   90.00
#
_symmetry.space_group_name_H-M   'P 1'
#
loop_
_entity.id
_entity.type
_entity.pdbx_description
1 polymer ?
#
loop_
_entity_poly.entity_id
_entity_poly.type
_entity_poly.pdbx_seq_one_letter_code
_entity_poly.pdbx_strand_id
1 'polypeptide(L)'
;MFGCFILAACSPLPLPAPAADRPALATLPDARPVESPLASVSATPTPPAGPEATAEPSASALPTPTTAPPEDPRLQAFVAQIHRLELRYPSLMVPYSGGTNGMQLSVLLLNVQGQILKDWPEGLQQRLRYSSSQPDVLAVDEQGRLRALQSAGNSRIRVDLLQSTLSAEQMFVVTSSSTASGGGGGGGGGGSSNGDHNAPPAGQREKIVGSIAFQF
;
A
#
# COMPACT_ATOMS: atom_id res chain seq x y z
N MET A 1 14.34 -10.49 -48.63
CA MET A 1 13.91 -11.40 -47.55
C MET A 1 12.70 -10.79 -46.89
N PHE A 2 11.51 -11.30 -47.20
CA PHE A 2 10.23 -10.84 -46.66
C PHE A 2 9.96 -11.56 -45.35
N GLY A 3 9.89 -10.81 -44.24
CA GLY A 3 9.55 -11.32 -42.91
C GLY A 3 8.05 -11.44 -42.73
N CYS A 4 7.59 -12.66 -42.46
CA CYS A 4 6.20 -13.02 -42.23
C CYS A 4 5.71 -12.47 -40.87
N PHE A 5 4.70 -11.61 -40.89
CA PHE A 5 3.99 -11.15 -39.69
C PHE A 5 2.88 -12.16 -39.36
N ILE A 6 2.99 -12.85 -38.21
CA ILE A 6 1.90 -13.67 -37.67
C ILE A 6 1.02 -12.79 -36.79
N LEU A 7 -0.19 -12.50 -37.27
CA LEU A 7 -1.28 -11.90 -36.51
C LEU A 7 -1.89 -12.98 -35.60
N ALA A 8 -1.62 -12.92 -34.31
CA ALA A 8 -2.31 -13.74 -33.32
C ALA A 8 -3.70 -13.13 -33.05
N ALA A 9 -4.75 -13.84 -33.49
CA ALA A 9 -6.14 -13.48 -33.23
C ALA A 9 -6.46 -13.63 -31.74
N CYS A 10 -6.98 -12.55 -31.15
CA CYS A 10 -7.44 -12.49 -29.77
C CYS A 10 -8.81 -13.19 -29.67
N SER A 11 -8.88 -14.37 -29.06
CA SER A 11 -10.16 -15.01 -28.76
C SER A 11 -10.88 -14.25 -27.65
N PRO A 12 -12.17 -13.90 -27.81
CA PRO A 12 -12.94 -13.25 -26.75
C PRO A 12 -13.20 -14.23 -25.60
N LEU A 13 -12.82 -13.83 -24.38
CA LEU A 13 -13.16 -14.58 -23.17
C LEU A 13 -14.69 -14.62 -22.98
N PRO A 14 -15.26 -15.77 -22.57
CA PRO A 14 -16.67 -15.87 -22.21
C PRO A 14 -16.95 -15.12 -20.89
N LEU A 15 -17.92 -14.20 -20.94
CA LEU A 15 -18.47 -13.50 -19.79
C LEU A 15 -19.20 -14.51 -18.86
N PRO A 16 -18.91 -14.54 -17.55
CA PRO A 16 -19.72 -15.30 -16.60
C PRO A 16 -21.09 -14.64 -16.40
N ALA A 17 -22.14 -15.44 -16.49
CA ALA A 17 -23.53 -15.01 -16.25
C ALA A 17 -23.73 -14.55 -14.79
N PRO A 18 -24.62 -13.58 -14.53
CA PRO A 18 -24.96 -13.16 -13.18
C PRO A 18 -25.76 -14.25 -12.45
N ALA A 19 -25.16 -14.89 -11.46
CA ALA A 19 -25.87 -15.73 -10.51
C ALA A 19 -26.75 -14.85 -9.61
N ALA A 20 -28.03 -14.81 -9.91
CA ALA A 20 -29.07 -14.32 -9.02
C ALA A 20 -29.33 -15.39 -7.96
N ASP A 21 -28.79 -15.22 -6.75
CA ASP A 21 -29.27 -15.94 -5.59
C ASP A 21 -29.27 -15.03 -4.37
N ARG A 22 -30.48 -14.62 -3.99
CA ARG A 22 -30.77 -13.85 -2.78
C ARG A 22 -31.15 -14.86 -1.69
N PRO A 23 -30.39 -14.98 -0.59
CA PRO A 23 -30.96 -15.49 0.65
C PRO A 23 -31.56 -14.36 1.49
N ALA A 24 -32.58 -14.76 2.22
CA ALA A 24 -33.61 -13.95 2.84
C ALA A 24 -33.17 -13.18 4.09
N LEU A 25 -33.85 -12.05 4.28
CA LEU A 25 -34.30 -11.44 5.53
C LEU A 25 -33.85 -12.16 6.83
N ALA A 26 -32.89 -11.56 7.53
CA ALA A 26 -32.67 -11.81 8.95
C ALA A 26 -33.12 -10.59 9.75
N THR A 27 -34.13 -10.82 10.56
CA THR A 27 -34.81 -9.95 11.52
C THR A 27 -33.84 -9.13 12.40
N LEU A 28 -34.01 -7.81 12.41
CA LEU A 28 -33.41 -6.91 13.40
C LEU A 28 -34.12 -7.06 14.76
N PRO A 29 -33.41 -7.29 15.87
CA PRO A 29 -33.91 -6.96 17.19
C PRO A 29 -33.71 -5.46 17.48
N ASP A 30 -34.83 -4.83 17.80
CA ASP A 30 -34.98 -3.52 18.43
C ASP A 30 -34.18 -3.42 19.73
N ALA A 31 -33.27 -2.45 19.84
CA ALA A 31 -32.63 -2.10 21.11
C ALA A 31 -32.07 -0.66 21.13
N ARG A 32 -32.98 0.27 21.49
CA ARG A 32 -32.81 1.41 22.41
C ARG A 32 -31.90 2.62 22.03
N PRO A 33 -32.42 3.85 22.17
CA PRO A 33 -31.61 5.07 22.16
C PRO A 33 -30.92 5.24 23.52
N VAL A 34 -29.59 5.35 23.53
CA VAL A 34 -28.84 5.80 24.70
C VAL A 34 -28.43 7.25 24.50
N GLU A 35 -28.68 7.99 25.57
CA GLU A 35 -28.70 9.43 25.71
C GLU A 35 -27.39 10.14 25.34
N SER A 36 -27.57 11.37 24.86
CA SER A 36 -26.54 12.40 24.79
C SER A 36 -26.13 12.87 26.19
N PRO A 37 -24.83 12.95 26.48
CA PRO A 37 -24.32 13.97 27.37
C PRO A 37 -23.71 15.11 26.56
N LEU A 38 -24.41 16.24 26.58
CA LEU A 38 -23.84 17.58 26.40
C LEU A 38 -22.69 17.76 27.41
N ALA A 39 -21.47 17.90 26.92
CA ALA A 39 -20.39 18.53 27.68
C ALA A 39 -19.78 19.62 26.81
N SER A 40 -20.45 20.76 26.80
CA SER A 40 -19.87 22.04 26.41
C SER A 40 -18.77 22.38 27.41
N VAL A 41 -17.52 22.37 26.97
CA VAL A 41 -16.41 22.95 27.75
C VAL A 41 -15.71 23.94 26.84
N SER A 42 -16.27 25.16 26.79
CA SER A 42 -15.53 26.34 26.33
C SER A 42 -14.45 26.62 27.37
N ALA A 43 -13.21 26.24 27.06
CA ALA A 43 -12.05 26.78 27.74
C ALA A 43 -11.37 27.78 26.80
N THR A 44 -11.67 29.06 27.00
CA THR A 44 -10.95 30.17 26.39
C THR A 44 -9.52 30.17 26.96
N PRO A 45 -8.46 29.97 26.16
CA PRO A 45 -7.11 30.12 26.66
C PRO A 45 -6.87 31.59 26.99
N THR A 46 -6.65 31.86 28.28
CA THR A 46 -6.18 33.17 28.77
C THR A 46 -4.73 33.34 28.31
N PRO A 47 -4.39 34.37 27.53
CA PRO A 47 -3.00 34.64 27.19
C PRO A 47 -2.26 35.13 28.45
N PRO A 48 -1.10 34.54 28.81
CA PRO A 48 -0.25 35.11 29.84
C PRO A 48 0.31 36.45 29.34
N ALA A 49 0.06 37.50 30.12
CA ALA A 49 0.63 38.82 29.91
C ALA A 49 2.10 38.86 30.38
N GLY A 50 2.98 39.31 29.48
CA GLY A 50 4.29 39.92 29.80
C GLY A 50 5.50 38.99 29.86
N PRO A 51 6.74 39.51 29.70
CA PRO A 51 7.13 40.92 29.70
C PRO A 51 7.65 41.45 28.36
N GLU A 52 7.57 42.77 28.22
CA GLU A 52 8.38 43.61 27.33
C GLU A 52 9.83 43.14 27.26
N ALA A 53 10.28 42.74 26.08
CA ALA A 53 11.69 42.66 25.75
C ALA A 53 11.98 43.74 24.71
N THR A 54 12.64 44.78 25.21
CA THR A 54 13.34 45.85 24.51
C THR A 54 13.92 45.41 23.17
N ALA A 55 13.56 46.15 22.14
CA ALA A 55 14.06 46.02 20.79
C ALA A 55 15.59 46.17 20.74
N GLU A 56 16.26 45.17 20.18
CA GLU A 56 17.61 45.30 19.65
C GLU A 56 17.51 45.16 18.12
N PRO A 57 17.93 46.15 17.31
CA PRO A 57 17.90 46.05 15.86
C PRO A 57 19.02 45.11 15.40
N SER A 58 18.73 43.81 15.39
CA SER A 58 19.60 42.82 14.79
C SER A 58 19.68 43.10 13.28
N ALA A 59 20.86 43.56 12.86
CA ALA A 59 21.19 43.85 11.48
C ALA A 59 20.74 42.69 10.58
N SER A 60 19.89 42.98 9.60
CA SER A 60 19.52 42.07 8.53
C SER A 60 20.78 41.64 7.79
N ALA A 61 21.37 40.51 8.20
CA ALA A 61 22.25 39.75 7.35
C ALA A 61 21.40 39.31 6.16
N LEU A 62 21.64 39.92 5.00
CA LEU A 62 21.09 39.45 3.74
C LEU A 62 21.32 37.94 3.66
N PRO A 63 20.27 37.11 3.43
CA PRO A 63 20.49 35.71 3.14
C PRO A 63 21.31 35.64 1.86
N THR A 64 22.59 35.27 1.98
CA THR A 64 23.41 34.92 0.83
C THR A 64 22.64 33.86 0.05
N PRO A 65 22.36 34.04 -1.25
CA PRO A 65 21.69 33.01 -2.03
C PRO A 65 22.60 31.78 -2.02
N THR A 66 22.26 30.80 -1.20
CA THR A 66 22.86 29.48 -1.24
C THR A 66 22.49 28.89 -2.59
N THR A 67 23.41 29.02 -3.55
CA THR A 67 23.33 28.38 -4.86
C THR A 67 23.04 26.91 -4.63
N ALA A 68 21.83 26.47 -5.00
CA ALA A 68 21.46 25.07 -4.92
C ALA A 68 22.50 24.24 -5.69
N PRO A 69 22.90 23.07 -5.18
CA PRO A 69 23.86 22.21 -5.87
C PRO A 69 23.36 21.91 -7.30
N PRO A 70 24.27 21.83 -8.29
CA PRO A 70 23.89 21.56 -9.67
C PRO A 70 23.20 20.20 -9.76
N GLU A 71 21.95 20.20 -10.19
CA GLU A 71 21.19 18.97 -10.43
C GLU A 71 21.68 18.28 -11.69
N ASP A 72 21.60 16.94 -11.71
CA ASP A 72 21.97 16.15 -12.88
C ASP A 72 20.96 16.40 -14.02
N PRO A 73 21.39 16.94 -15.18
CA PRO A 73 20.50 17.21 -16.32
C PRO A 73 19.82 15.95 -16.85
N ARG A 74 20.42 14.76 -16.69
CA ARG A 74 19.81 13.49 -17.10
C ARG A 74 18.59 13.17 -16.26
N LEU A 75 18.66 13.43 -14.96
CA LEU A 75 17.57 13.20 -14.05
C LEU A 75 16.42 14.18 -14.35
N GLN A 76 16.73 15.44 -14.60
CA GLN A 76 15.72 16.44 -14.96
C GLN A 76 15.01 16.10 -16.28
N ALA A 77 15.76 15.67 -17.30
CA ALA A 77 15.19 15.20 -18.56
C ALA A 77 14.31 13.95 -18.38
N PHE A 78 14.69 13.04 -17.47
CA PHE A 78 13.87 11.86 -17.15
C PHE A 78 12.57 12.24 -16.45
N VAL A 79 12.62 13.13 -15.45
CA VAL A 79 11.43 13.58 -14.71
C VAL A 79 10.42 14.26 -15.62
N ALA A 80 10.90 15.01 -16.64
CA ALA A 80 10.03 15.61 -17.65
C ALA A 80 9.24 14.61 -18.50
N GLN A 81 9.67 13.33 -18.56
CA GLN A 81 8.96 12.27 -19.28
C GLN A 81 7.87 11.60 -18.43
N ILE A 82 7.92 11.78 -17.11
CA ILE A 82 6.95 11.19 -16.20
C ILE A 82 5.65 11.99 -16.31
N HIS A 83 4.58 11.30 -16.68
CA HIS A 83 3.26 11.92 -16.78
C HIS A 83 2.36 11.51 -15.60
N ARG A 84 2.55 10.31 -15.09
CA ARG A 84 1.74 9.76 -14.00
C ARG A 84 2.58 8.91 -13.07
N LEU A 85 2.30 9.04 -11.78
CA LEU A 85 2.85 8.20 -10.73
C LEU A 85 1.74 7.22 -10.29
N GLU A 86 2.09 5.95 -10.16
CA GLU A 86 1.16 4.91 -9.72
C GLU A 86 1.79 4.08 -8.60
N LEU A 87 0.93 3.63 -7.71
CA LEU A 87 1.24 2.96 -6.47
C LEU A 87 0.77 1.50 -6.61
N ARG A 88 1.69 0.54 -6.76
CA ARG A 88 1.35 -0.87 -7.00
C ARG A 88 1.65 -1.73 -5.78
N TYR A 89 0.68 -2.57 -5.42
CA TYR A 89 0.72 -3.44 -4.25
C TYR A 89 0.19 -4.83 -4.54
N PRO A 90 0.72 -5.87 -3.87
CA PRO A 90 0.11 -7.19 -3.89
C PRO A 90 -1.20 -7.23 -3.09
N SER A 91 -1.33 -6.39 -2.05
CA SER A 91 -2.53 -6.34 -1.20
C SER A 91 -2.69 -4.95 -0.58
N LEU A 92 -3.95 -4.49 -0.47
CA LEU A 92 -4.31 -3.29 0.31
C LEU A 92 -4.39 -3.58 1.82
N MET A 93 -4.32 -4.84 2.21
CA MET A 93 -4.30 -5.28 3.60
C MET A 93 -2.87 -5.45 4.08
N VAL A 94 -2.51 -4.69 5.12
CA VAL A 94 -1.19 -4.76 5.77
C VAL A 94 -1.35 -5.58 7.05
N PRO A 95 -0.77 -6.79 7.14
CA PRO A 95 -0.86 -7.57 8.36
C PRO A 95 -0.01 -6.92 9.46
N TYR A 96 -0.59 -6.77 10.65
CA TYR A 96 0.18 -6.40 11.83
C TYR A 96 1.14 -7.53 12.22
N SER A 97 2.44 -7.25 12.29
CA SER A 97 3.50 -8.23 12.56
C SER A 97 4.37 -7.86 13.76
N GLY A 98 3.82 -7.07 14.70
CA GLY A 98 4.58 -6.49 15.81
C GLY A 98 5.62 -5.48 15.35
N GLY A 99 5.39 -4.80 14.22
CA GLY A 99 6.27 -3.74 13.69
C GLY A 99 7.59 -4.21 13.06
N THR A 100 7.86 -5.53 13.00
CA THR A 100 9.15 -6.06 12.51
C THR A 100 9.15 -6.37 11.03
N ASN A 101 8.04 -6.89 10.49
CA ASN A 101 7.92 -7.21 9.07
C ASN A 101 7.18 -6.09 8.35
N GLY A 102 7.87 -5.47 7.39
CA GLY A 102 7.28 -4.44 6.55
C GLY A 102 6.95 -4.91 5.16
N MET A 103 5.93 -4.33 4.55
CA MET A 103 5.56 -4.56 3.15
C MET A 103 6.28 -3.53 2.26
N GLN A 104 6.89 -3.98 1.17
CA GLN A 104 7.55 -3.07 0.23
C GLN A 104 6.55 -2.43 -0.72
N LEU A 105 6.60 -1.10 -0.83
CA LEU A 105 5.89 -0.34 -1.85
C LEU A 105 6.64 -0.36 -3.18
N SER A 106 5.87 -0.61 -4.25
CA SER A 106 6.35 -0.49 -5.63
C SER A 106 5.72 0.74 -6.28
N VAL A 107 6.56 1.73 -6.56
CA VAL A 107 6.14 2.91 -7.32
C VAL A 107 6.37 2.62 -8.81
N LEU A 108 5.38 2.92 -9.64
CA LEU A 108 5.48 2.84 -11.09
C LEU A 108 5.39 4.26 -11.66
N LEU A 109 6.30 4.56 -12.58
CA LEU A 109 6.35 5.83 -13.29
C LEU A 109 5.87 5.58 -14.71
N LEU A 110 4.84 6.29 -15.14
CA LEU A 110 4.24 6.10 -16.45
C LEU A 110 4.47 7.34 -17.31
N ASN A 111 4.81 7.12 -18.58
CA ASN A 111 4.88 8.18 -19.58
C ASN A 111 3.48 8.57 -20.10
N VAL A 112 3.43 9.51 -21.05
CA VAL A 112 2.17 9.98 -21.66
C VAL A 112 1.43 8.88 -22.43
N GLN A 113 2.11 7.81 -22.83
CA GLN A 113 1.53 6.64 -23.49
C GLN A 113 1.04 5.58 -22.48
N GLY A 114 1.15 5.82 -21.17
CA GLY A 114 0.80 4.85 -20.13
C GLY A 114 1.77 3.66 -20.04
N GLN A 115 2.97 3.78 -20.61
CA GLN A 115 4.00 2.75 -20.49
C GLN A 115 4.83 2.98 -19.24
N ILE A 116 5.17 1.88 -18.56
CA ILE A 116 6.05 1.91 -17.39
C ILE A 116 7.45 2.31 -17.86
N LEU A 117 7.97 3.41 -17.32
CA LEU A 117 9.35 3.83 -17.47
C LEU A 117 10.22 2.88 -16.64
N LYS A 118 10.97 2.05 -17.35
CA LYS A 118 12.01 1.17 -16.79
C LYS A 118 13.32 1.95 -16.65
N ASP A 119 14.31 1.35 -15.99
CA ASP A 119 15.68 1.88 -15.90
C ASP A 119 15.76 3.26 -15.23
N TRP A 120 15.38 3.33 -13.96
CA TRP A 120 15.41 4.59 -13.21
C TRP A 120 16.85 5.10 -13.08
N PRO A 121 17.12 6.38 -13.35
CA PRO A 121 18.44 6.95 -13.10
C PRO A 121 18.76 6.89 -11.60
N GLU A 122 20.04 6.72 -11.27
CA GLU A 122 20.49 6.81 -9.88
C GLU A 122 20.07 8.16 -9.27
N GLY A 123 19.69 8.12 -7.98
CA GLY A 123 19.21 9.30 -7.28
C GLY A 123 17.72 9.60 -7.44
N LEU A 124 17.00 9.00 -8.40
CA LEU A 124 15.56 9.25 -8.54
C LEU A 124 14.76 8.81 -7.30
N GLN A 125 15.18 7.71 -6.64
CA GLN A 125 14.55 7.24 -5.41
C GLN A 125 14.64 8.27 -4.28
N GLN A 126 15.72 9.06 -4.20
CA GLN A 126 15.88 10.11 -3.19
C GLN A 126 14.94 11.30 -3.41
N ARG A 127 14.31 11.36 -4.59
CA ARG A 127 13.30 12.37 -4.94
C ARG A 127 11.88 11.90 -4.70
N LEU A 128 11.68 10.64 -4.30
CA LEU A 128 10.38 10.17 -3.86
C LEU A 128 10.24 10.49 -2.37
N ARG A 129 9.16 11.20 -2.03
CA ARG A 129 8.81 11.51 -0.65
C ARG A 129 7.57 10.72 -0.28
N TYR A 130 7.72 9.85 0.71
CA TYR A 130 6.63 9.05 1.25
C TYR A 130 6.01 9.76 2.46
N SER A 131 4.70 9.67 2.61
CA SER A 131 3.99 10.15 3.79
C SER A 131 2.79 9.28 4.10
N SER A 132 2.42 9.23 5.38
CA SER A 132 1.26 8.51 5.89
C SER A 132 0.31 9.48 6.56
N SER A 133 -0.99 9.33 6.31
CA SER A 133 -2.03 10.13 6.98
C SER A 133 -2.16 9.81 8.48
N GLN A 134 -1.75 8.61 8.90
CA GLN A 134 -1.79 8.13 10.28
C GLN A 134 -0.48 7.38 10.59
N PRO A 135 0.63 8.10 10.88
CA PRO A 135 1.93 7.49 11.12
C PRO A 135 1.93 6.59 12.36
N ASP A 136 1.06 6.85 13.34
CA ASP A 136 0.91 6.03 14.55
C ASP A 136 0.24 4.66 14.30
N VAL A 137 -0.44 4.51 13.16
CA VAL A 137 -1.13 3.26 12.76
C VAL A 137 -0.31 2.51 11.72
N LEU A 138 0.12 3.22 10.67
CA LEU A 138 0.89 2.68 9.57
C LEU A 138 2.01 3.66 9.22
N ALA A 139 3.24 3.29 9.53
CA ALA A 139 4.42 4.06 9.17
C ALA A 139 4.93 3.64 7.79
N VAL A 140 5.57 4.57 7.09
CA VAL A 140 6.28 4.34 5.83
C VAL A 140 7.68 4.94 5.96
N ASP A 141 8.72 4.18 5.61
CA ASP A 141 10.09 4.70 5.58
C ASP A 141 10.48 5.30 4.22
N GLU A 142 11.68 5.87 4.13
CA GLU A 142 12.18 6.58 2.95
C GLU A 142 12.37 5.65 1.74
N GLN A 143 12.52 4.35 1.99
CA GLN A 143 12.61 3.31 0.97
C GLN A 143 11.23 2.82 0.54
N GLY A 144 10.15 3.36 1.09
CA GLY A 144 8.79 2.92 0.82
C GLY A 144 8.47 1.57 1.44
N ARG A 145 9.06 1.19 2.58
CA ARG A 145 8.64 0.01 3.33
C ARG A 145 7.60 0.43 4.38
N LEU A 146 6.42 -0.18 4.28
CA LEU A 146 5.31 0.01 5.22
C LEU A 146 5.48 -0.84 6.46
N ARG A 147 5.21 -0.28 7.65
CA ARG A 147 5.19 -1.00 8.91
C ARG A 147 3.91 -0.67 9.68
N ALA A 148 3.12 -1.69 9.97
CA ALA A 148 1.96 -1.56 10.84
C ALA A 148 2.42 -1.44 12.29
N LEU A 149 2.05 -0.33 12.95
CA LEU A 149 2.39 -0.05 14.36
C LEU A 149 1.23 -0.40 15.30
N GLN A 150 0.00 -0.39 14.80
CA GLN A 150 -1.19 -0.82 15.54
C GLN A 150 -1.79 -2.08 14.93
N SER A 151 -2.58 -2.80 15.74
CA SER A 151 -3.23 -4.05 15.31
C SER A 151 -4.39 -3.84 14.36
N ALA A 152 -4.95 -2.64 14.27
CA ALA A 152 -6.05 -2.33 13.35
C ALA A 152 -6.04 -0.84 13.01
N GLY A 153 -6.57 -0.51 11.83
CA GLY A 153 -6.77 0.88 11.42
C GLY A 153 -6.71 1.03 9.90
N ASN A 154 -6.83 2.26 9.44
CA ASN A 154 -6.68 2.60 8.02
C ASN A 154 -5.77 3.80 7.88
N SER A 155 -4.89 3.78 6.87
CA SER A 155 -4.07 4.94 6.58
C SER A 155 -3.92 5.10 5.08
N ARG A 156 -4.00 6.35 4.63
CA ARG A 156 -3.65 6.73 3.28
C ARG A 156 -2.14 6.97 3.21
N ILE A 157 -1.49 6.28 2.30
CA ILE A 157 -0.09 6.50 1.96
C ILE A 157 -0.04 7.35 0.70
N ARG A 158 0.76 8.40 0.75
CA ARG A 158 0.99 9.32 -0.35
C ARG A 158 2.45 9.29 -0.74
N VAL A 159 2.69 9.30 -2.05
CA VAL A 159 4.03 9.44 -2.63
C VAL A 159 4.03 10.65 -3.54
N ASP A 160 4.92 11.59 -3.24
CA ASP A 160 5.17 12.79 -4.04
C ASP A 160 6.54 12.68 -4.70
N LEU A 161 6.62 13.08 -5.97
CA LEU A 161 7.91 13.22 -6.65
C LEU A 161 8.39 14.67 -6.52
N LEU A 162 9.49 14.89 -5.80
CA LEU A 162 10.07 16.20 -5.54
C LEU A 162 10.32 16.97 -6.84
N GLN A 163 10.09 18.29 -6.79
CA GLN A 163 10.14 19.21 -7.93
C GLN A 163 9.18 18.88 -9.07
N SER A 164 8.18 18.05 -8.82
CA SER A 164 7.03 17.89 -9.70
C SER A 164 5.75 18.08 -8.90
N THR A 165 4.63 18.23 -9.61
CA THR A 165 3.30 18.21 -9.01
C THR A 165 2.70 16.80 -9.02
N LEU A 166 3.49 15.78 -9.37
CA LEU A 166 3.03 14.40 -9.46
C LEU A 166 2.98 13.78 -8.07
N SER A 167 1.79 13.29 -7.74
CA SER A 167 1.53 12.58 -6.50
C SER A 167 0.64 11.38 -6.77
N ALA A 168 0.84 10.31 -6.02
CA ALA A 168 -0.11 9.20 -5.95
C ALA A 168 -0.50 8.95 -4.50
N GLU A 169 -1.75 8.55 -4.28
CA GLU A 169 -2.26 8.20 -2.96
C GLU A 169 -2.98 6.85 -3.02
N GLN A 170 -2.81 6.03 -1.99
CA GLN A 170 -3.50 4.75 -1.87
C GLN A 170 -3.92 4.53 -0.41
N MET A 171 -5.17 4.08 -0.21
CA MET A 171 -5.66 3.70 1.11
C MET A 171 -5.24 2.26 1.44
N PHE A 172 -4.71 2.07 2.64
CA PHE A 172 -4.36 0.77 3.21
C PHE A 172 -5.16 0.50 4.46
N VAL A 173 -5.46 -0.78 4.67
CA VAL A 173 -6.15 -1.27 5.87
C VAL A 173 -5.19 -2.15 6.64
N VAL A 174 -4.92 -1.79 7.89
CA VAL A 174 -4.16 -2.63 8.80
C VAL A 174 -5.11 -3.65 9.41
N THR A 175 -4.80 -4.93 9.20
CA THR A 175 -5.56 -6.03 9.79
C THR A 175 -4.72 -6.65 10.88
N SER A 176 -5.37 -6.94 12.02
CA SER A 176 -4.74 -7.74 13.05
C SER A 176 -4.40 -9.06 12.40
N SER A 177 -3.16 -9.53 12.54
CA SER A 177 -2.87 -10.94 12.36
C SER A 177 -3.59 -11.68 13.48
N SER A 178 -4.92 -11.76 13.42
CA SER A 178 -5.58 -12.94 13.88
C SER A 178 -4.98 -14.01 13.00
N THR A 179 -3.92 -14.64 13.51
CA THR A 179 -3.67 -16.05 13.29
C THR A 179 -5.04 -16.62 13.02
N ALA A 180 -5.28 -17.11 11.81
CA ALA A 180 -6.41 -17.98 11.58
C ALA A 180 -6.14 -19.23 12.44
N SER A 181 -6.30 -19.06 13.74
CA SER A 181 -6.42 -20.06 14.78
C SER A 181 -7.86 -20.51 14.67
N GLY A 182 -8.15 -21.17 13.56
CA GLY A 182 -9.43 -21.77 13.22
C GLY A 182 -9.13 -22.92 12.29
N GLY A 183 -9.06 -24.17 12.73
CA GLY A 183 -9.11 -24.68 14.09
C GLY A 183 -8.54 -26.08 14.08
N GLY A 184 -7.72 -26.38 15.09
CA GLY A 184 -7.49 -27.76 15.51
C GLY A 184 -8.79 -28.33 16.05
N GLY A 185 -9.64 -28.85 15.16
CA GLY A 185 -10.77 -29.69 15.51
C GLY A 185 -10.31 -31.13 15.58
N GLY A 186 -9.58 -31.47 16.64
CA GLY A 186 -9.40 -32.87 17.03
C GLY A 186 -10.75 -33.42 17.52
N GLY A 187 -11.33 -34.33 16.76
CA GLY A 187 -12.51 -35.09 17.13
C GLY A 187 -12.35 -36.52 16.63
N GLY A 188 -11.92 -37.40 17.53
CA GLY A 188 -11.82 -38.83 17.29
C GLY A 188 -13.18 -39.54 17.28
N GLY A 189 -13.17 -40.75 16.74
CA GLY A 189 -14.30 -41.68 16.63
C GLY A 189 -14.35 -42.21 15.20
N GLY A 190 -13.82 -43.39 14.87
CA GLY A 190 -14.11 -44.68 15.50
C GLY A 190 -15.28 -45.32 14.75
N GLY A 191 -14.99 -46.18 13.77
CA GLY A 191 -16.03 -46.83 12.98
C GLY A 191 -15.48 -47.66 11.83
N SER A 192 -15.23 -48.94 12.12
CA SER A 192 -14.88 -49.99 11.16
C SER A 192 -15.98 -50.20 10.12
N SER A 193 -15.59 -50.32 8.85
CA SER A 193 -16.31 -51.15 7.89
C SER A 193 -15.40 -51.54 6.72
N ASN A 194 -15.44 -52.84 6.45
CA ASN A 194 -14.62 -53.61 5.52
C ASN A 194 -14.76 -53.18 4.06
N GLY A 195 -13.75 -53.56 3.27
CA GLY A 195 -14.02 -54.25 2.02
C GLY A 195 -13.90 -53.45 0.74
N ASP A 196 -12.79 -53.73 0.05
CA ASP A 196 -12.72 -53.93 -1.40
C ASP A 196 -12.38 -52.77 -2.35
N HIS A 197 -11.17 -52.92 -2.91
CA HIS A 197 -10.85 -52.85 -4.34
C HIS A 197 -10.95 -51.47 -5.02
N ASN A 198 -9.79 -50.84 -5.27
CA ASN A 198 -9.11 -50.84 -6.58
C ASN A 198 -8.08 -49.70 -6.63
N ALA A 199 -6.79 -50.04 -6.77
CA ALA A 199 -5.68 -49.08 -6.79
C ALA A 199 -5.31 -48.71 -8.24
N PRO A 200 -5.22 -47.41 -8.59
CA PRO A 200 -4.49 -46.97 -9.78
C PRO A 200 -3.01 -46.68 -9.48
N PRO A 201 -2.12 -46.84 -10.48
CA PRO A 201 -0.67 -46.85 -10.29
C PRO A 201 -0.06 -45.47 -10.02
N ALA A 202 1.02 -45.49 -9.22
CA ALA A 202 1.82 -44.34 -8.82
C ALA A 202 2.47 -43.62 -10.02
N GLY A 203 1.94 -42.44 -10.34
CA GLY A 203 2.54 -41.47 -11.26
C GLY A 203 3.39 -40.45 -10.51
N GLN A 204 4.69 -40.50 -10.77
CA GLN A 204 5.72 -39.45 -10.69
C GLN A 204 5.47 -38.21 -9.82
N ARG A 205 6.24 -38.12 -8.72
CA ARG A 205 6.56 -36.85 -8.05
C ARG A 205 7.55 -36.06 -8.91
N GLU A 206 7.06 -35.14 -9.73
CA GLU A 206 7.90 -34.08 -10.27
C GLU A 206 8.17 -33.03 -9.20
N LYS A 207 9.46 -32.89 -8.89
CA LYS A 207 10.02 -31.92 -7.95
C LYS A 207 10.09 -30.57 -8.66
N ILE A 208 9.05 -29.75 -8.52
CA ILE A 208 9.05 -28.38 -9.04
C ILE A 208 10.01 -27.55 -8.17
N VAL A 209 11.27 -27.44 -8.61
CA VAL A 209 12.21 -26.41 -8.14
C VAL A 209 11.84 -25.13 -8.90
N GLY A 210 10.95 -24.35 -8.32
CA GLY A 210 10.63 -23.01 -8.81
C GLY A 210 11.73 -22.04 -8.42
N SER A 211 12.75 -21.88 -9.28
CA SER A 211 13.62 -20.71 -9.28
C SER A 211 12.79 -19.49 -9.70
N ILE A 212 12.33 -18.71 -8.74
CA ILE A 212 11.76 -17.39 -9.01
C ILE A 212 12.92 -16.41 -9.14
N ALA A 213 13.42 -16.24 -10.36
CA ALA A 213 14.27 -15.12 -10.72
C ALA A 213 13.36 -13.89 -10.92
N PHE A 214 13.32 -13.00 -9.94
CA PHE A 214 12.90 -11.63 -10.18
C PHE A 214 14.08 -10.91 -10.85
N GLN A 215 14.01 -10.77 -12.17
CA GLN A 215 14.80 -9.75 -12.85
C GLN A 215 14.11 -8.41 -12.61
N PHE A 216 14.84 -7.51 -11.95
CA PHE A 216 14.54 -6.09 -11.85
C PHE A 216 14.83 -5.39 -13.17
#